data_AF-A0A2Z4K165-F1
#
_entry.id   AF-A0A2Z4K165-F1
#
_cell.length_a   1.000
_cell.length_b   1.000
_cell.length_c   1.000
_cell.angle_alpha   90.00
_cell.angle_beta   90.00
_cell.angle_gamma   90.00
#
_symmetry.space_group_name_H-M   'P 1'
#
loop_
_entity.id
_entity.type
_entity.pdbx_description
1 polymer ?
#
loop_
_entity_poly.entity_id
_entity_poly.type
_entity_poly.pdbx_seq_one_letter_code
_entity_poly.pdbx_strand_id
1 'polypeptide(L)'
;MTKSPLHTTENDRSAAFNTLWIGLLDTILVIATVFVPALEALQSIAVAIMSGTLIGLVFISFHDEFVQRLIGRSATIACAVVGVLALLEIELIRSYLEVSPVLGFALISLAFHLPLATMRLRGGI
;
A
#
# COMPACT_ATOMS: atom_id res chain seq x y z
N MET A 1 -4.17 13.21 -39.04
CA MET A 1 -3.77 13.78 -37.74
C MET A 1 -3.88 12.69 -36.69
N THR A 2 -2.74 12.06 -36.37
CA THR A 2 -2.61 11.07 -35.31
C THR A 2 -2.80 11.77 -33.96
N LYS A 3 -3.85 11.41 -33.22
CA LYS A 3 -4.03 11.87 -31.84
C LYS A 3 -2.86 11.32 -31.01
N SER A 4 -2.03 12.21 -30.49
CA SER A 4 -1.02 11.91 -29.47
C SER A 4 -1.70 11.18 -28.30
N PRO A 5 -1.09 10.12 -27.73
CA PRO A 5 -1.69 9.40 -26.62
C PRO A 5 -1.81 10.32 -25.41
N LEU A 6 -3.03 10.40 -24.89
CA LEU A 6 -3.49 10.93 -23.61
C LEU A 6 -2.49 11.79 -22.82
N HIS A 7 -2.60 13.11 -22.97
CA HIS A 7 -2.23 14.02 -21.90
C HIS A 7 -3.16 13.75 -20.71
N THR A 8 -2.71 12.99 -19.72
CA THR A 8 -3.44 12.85 -18.45
C THR A 8 -3.48 14.20 -17.74
N THR A 9 -4.66 14.60 -17.27
CA THR A 9 -4.83 15.90 -16.63
C THR A 9 -4.22 15.88 -15.22
N GLU A 10 -3.71 17.02 -14.76
CA GLU A 10 -3.08 17.18 -13.43
C GLU A 10 -4.02 16.75 -12.27
N ASN A 11 -5.33 16.80 -12.52
CA ASN A 11 -6.38 16.40 -11.59
C ASN A 11 -6.44 14.87 -11.36
N ASP A 12 -6.19 14.05 -12.39
CA ASP A 12 -6.26 12.58 -12.28
C ASP A 12 -5.11 12.00 -11.45
N ARG A 13 -3.95 12.65 -11.51
CA ARG A 13 -2.78 12.28 -10.70
C ARG A 13 -2.96 12.63 -9.22
N SER A 14 -3.68 13.72 -8.95
CA SER A 14 -3.97 14.16 -7.58
C SER A 14 -4.80 13.13 -6.81
N ALA A 15 -5.74 12.44 -7.47
CA ALA A 15 -6.51 11.35 -6.86
C ALA A 15 -5.61 10.17 -6.46
N ALA A 16 -4.69 9.75 -7.33
CA ALA A 16 -3.73 8.68 -7.01
C ALA A 16 -2.87 9.03 -5.78
N PHE A 17 -2.36 10.26 -5.72
CA PHE A 17 -1.55 10.71 -4.60
C PHE A 17 -2.35 10.86 -3.30
N ASN A 18 -3.59 11.31 -3.37
CA ASN A 18 -4.45 11.40 -2.20
C ASN A 18 -4.74 10.01 -1.63
N THR A 19 -5.13 9.05 -2.49
CA THR A 19 -5.34 7.65 -2.08
C THR A 19 -4.08 7.05 -1.47
N LEU A 20 -2.91 7.41 -2.02
CA LEU A 20 -1.63 6.99 -1.46
C LEU A 20 -1.41 7.47 -0.02
N TRP A 21 -1.59 8.76 0.22
CA TRP A 21 -1.35 9.36 1.53
C TRP A 21 -2.35 8.84 2.57
N ILE A 22 -3.62 8.71 2.17
CA ILE A 22 -4.65 8.11 3.00
C ILE A 22 -4.25 6.67 3.37
N GLY A 23 -3.86 5.86 2.38
CA GLY A 23 -3.45 4.48 2.62
C GLY A 23 -2.20 4.34 3.51
N LEU A 24 -1.22 5.24 3.38
CA LEU A 24 -0.04 5.24 4.24
C LEU A 24 -0.39 5.55 5.70
N LEU A 25 -1.16 6.61 5.93
CA LEU A 25 -1.56 7.02 7.29
C LEU A 25 -2.45 5.96 7.94
N ASP A 26 -3.39 5.42 7.18
CA ASP A 26 -4.28 4.37 7.66
C ASP A 26 -3.53 3.06 7.94
N THR A 27 -2.52 2.72 7.13
CA THR A 27 -1.66 1.56 7.43
C THR A 27 -0.92 1.71 8.76
N ILE A 28 -0.44 2.92 9.07
CA ILE A 28 0.18 3.21 10.39
C ILE A 28 -0.86 3.03 11.50
N LEU A 29 -2.10 3.46 11.28
CA LEU A 29 -3.20 3.25 12.22
C LEU A 29 -3.50 1.75 12.43
N VAL A 30 -3.56 0.93 11.37
CA VAL A 30 -3.73 -0.52 11.48
C VAL A 30 -2.61 -1.16 12.30
N ILE A 31 -1.36 -0.74 12.09
CA ILE A 31 -0.23 -1.20 12.92
C ILE A 31 -0.47 -0.80 14.39
N ALA A 32 -0.88 0.44 14.64
CA ALA A 32 -1.17 0.91 15.99
C ALA A 32 -2.31 0.11 16.65
N THR A 33 -3.35 -0.30 15.92
CA THR A 33 -4.45 -1.11 16.48
C THR A 33 -3.99 -2.48 16.96
N VAL A 34 -2.93 -3.05 16.35
CA VAL A 34 -2.36 -4.34 16.78
C VAL A 34 -1.64 -4.24 18.13
N PHE A 35 -1.01 -3.10 18.43
CA PHE A 35 -0.19 -2.94 19.64
C PHE A 35 -0.86 -2.15 20.76
N VAL A 36 -1.92 -1.39 20.46
CA VAL A 36 -2.61 -0.52 21.43
C VAL A 36 -4.04 -1.04 21.65
N PRO A 37 -4.33 -1.73 22.76
CA PRO A 37 -5.65 -2.31 23.02
C PRO A 37 -6.80 -1.30 22.97
N ALA A 38 -6.54 -0.05 23.38
CA ALA A 38 -7.54 1.02 23.33
C ALA A 38 -8.02 1.35 21.90
N LEU A 39 -7.29 0.92 20.86
CA LEU A 39 -7.60 1.16 19.45
C LEU A 39 -8.21 -0.07 18.75
N GLU A 40 -8.38 -1.20 19.43
CA GLU A 40 -8.88 -2.45 18.84
C GLU A 40 -10.25 -2.27 18.16
N ALA A 41 -11.13 -1.45 18.75
CA ALA A 41 -12.44 -1.14 18.20
C ALA A 41 -12.39 -0.47 16.80
N LEU A 42 -11.26 0.16 16.45
CA LEU A 42 -11.05 0.81 15.15
C LEU A 42 -10.47 -0.14 14.10
N GLN A 43 -9.97 -1.31 14.50
CA GLN A 43 -9.19 -2.19 13.63
C GLN A 43 -9.96 -2.63 12.38
N SER A 44 -11.24 -2.97 12.50
CA SER A 44 -12.07 -3.38 11.36
C SER A 44 -12.24 -2.26 10.33
N ILE A 45 -12.45 -1.03 10.80
CA ILE A 45 -12.62 0.15 9.96
C ILE A 45 -11.29 0.50 9.29
N ALA A 46 -10.19 0.51 10.05
CA ALA A 46 -8.86 0.78 9.52
C ALA A 46 -8.48 -0.27 8.46
N VAL A 47 -8.67 -1.56 8.73
CA VAL A 47 -8.41 -2.61 7.73
C VAL A 47 -9.26 -2.44 6.47
N ALA A 48 -10.52 -1.98 6.60
CA ALA A 48 -11.37 -1.68 5.45
C ALA A 48 -10.85 -0.50 4.62
N ILE A 49 -10.38 0.57 5.26
CA ILE A 49 -9.79 1.74 4.58
C ILE A 49 -8.50 1.33 3.87
N MET A 50 -7.58 0.66 4.56
CA MET A 50 -6.32 0.14 4.00
C MET A 50 -6.57 -0.74 2.77
N SER A 51 -7.54 -1.65 2.86
CA SER A 51 -7.90 -2.52 1.75
C SER A 51 -8.51 -1.72 0.60
N GLY A 52 -9.38 -0.74 0.93
CA GLY A 52 -10.01 0.14 -0.03
C GLY A 52 -9.02 1.01 -0.80
N THR A 53 -7.96 1.52 -0.17
CA THR A 53 -6.94 2.33 -0.84
C THR A 53 -6.11 1.49 -1.81
N LEU A 54 -5.73 0.27 -1.43
CA LEU A 54 -5.03 -0.67 -2.31
C LEU A 54 -5.88 -1.04 -3.52
N ILE A 55 -7.16 -1.39 -3.30
CA ILE A 55 -8.12 -1.71 -4.37
C ILE A 55 -8.34 -0.49 -5.28
N GLY A 56 -8.55 0.69 -4.70
CA GLY A 56 -8.76 1.94 -5.43
C GLY A 56 -7.58 2.28 -6.36
N LEU A 57 -6.34 2.08 -5.90
CA LEU A 57 -5.15 2.31 -6.70
C LEU A 57 -5.07 1.38 -7.93
N VAL A 58 -5.57 0.15 -7.84
CA VAL A 58 -5.68 -0.74 -9.02
C VAL A 58 -6.58 -0.12 -10.09
N PHE A 59 -7.75 0.39 -9.72
CA PHE A 59 -8.66 1.03 -10.68
C PHE A 59 -8.07 2.31 -11.28
N ILE A 60 -7.40 3.13 -10.48
CA ILE A 60 -6.73 4.34 -10.98
C ILE A 60 -5.63 3.96 -11.98
N SER A 61 -4.90 2.86 -11.74
CA SER A 61 -3.82 2.40 -12.62
C SER A 61 -4.27 2.07 -14.05
N PHE A 62 -5.54 1.69 -14.25
CA PHE A 62 -6.08 1.38 -15.58
C PHE A 62 -6.24 2.61 -16.48
N HIS A 63 -6.20 3.81 -15.90
CA HIS A 63 -6.49 5.06 -16.60
C HIS A 63 -5.23 5.93 -16.80
N ASP A 64 -4.11 5.61 -16.17
CA ASP A 64 -2.86 6.39 -16.26
C ASP A 64 -1.60 5.49 -16.24
N GLU A 65 -0.86 5.46 -17.36
CA GLU A 65 0.37 4.66 -17.54
C GLU A 65 1.51 5.06 -16.59
N PHE A 66 1.56 6.31 -16.16
CA PHE A 66 2.55 6.78 -15.20
C PHE A 66 2.22 6.21 -13.82
N VAL A 67 0.96 6.29 -13.39
CA VAL A 67 0.49 5.70 -12.11
C VAL A 67 0.65 4.17 -12.14
N GLN A 68 0.39 3.53 -13.27
CA GLN A 68 0.59 2.09 -13.44
C GLN A 68 2.05 1.68 -13.21
N ARG A 69 3.02 2.40 -13.82
CA ARG A 69 4.45 2.14 -13.63
C ARG A 69 4.88 2.36 -12.18
N LEU A 70 4.34 3.40 -11.56
CA LEU A 70 4.61 3.74 -10.16
C LEU A 70 4.14 2.61 -9.23
N ILE A 71 2.87 2.19 -9.38
CA ILE A 71 2.28 1.06 -8.65
C ILE A 71 3.09 -0.22 -8.87
N GLY A 72 3.52 -0.52 -10.10
CA GLY A 72 4.33 -1.72 -10.39
C GLY A 72 5.66 -1.78 -9.63
N ARG A 73 6.32 -0.63 -9.43
CA ARG A 73 7.55 -0.57 -8.61
C ARG A 73 7.26 -0.86 -7.14
N SER A 74 6.20 -0.29 -6.59
CA SER A 74 5.80 -0.56 -5.21
C SER A 74 5.31 -1.98 -4.99
N ALA A 75 4.57 -2.54 -5.94
CA ALA A 75 4.15 -3.93 -5.91
C ALA A 75 5.36 -4.87 -5.84
N THR A 76 6.47 -4.55 -6.53
CA THR A 76 7.71 -5.36 -6.47
C THR A 76 8.28 -5.42 -5.05
N ILE A 77 8.30 -4.28 -4.34
CA ILE A 77 8.78 -4.20 -2.95
C ILE A 77 7.80 -4.94 -2.01
N ALA A 78 6.50 -4.73 -2.18
CA ALA A 78 5.47 -5.43 -1.42
C ALA A 78 5.55 -6.97 -1.62
N CYS A 79 5.80 -7.44 -2.85
CA CYS A 79 6.02 -8.86 -3.13
C CYS A 79 7.26 -9.43 -2.44
N ALA A 80 8.34 -8.66 -2.33
CA ALA A 80 9.51 -9.08 -1.55
C ALA A 80 9.15 -9.25 -0.07
N VAL A 81 8.35 -8.35 0.50
CA VAL A 81 7.85 -8.46 1.89
C VAL A 81 6.93 -9.68 2.05
N VAL A 82 6.05 -9.96 1.08
CA VAL A 82 5.25 -11.19 1.07
C VAL A 82 6.15 -12.42 1.11
N GLY A 83 7.23 -12.45 0.32
CA GLY A 83 8.20 -13.54 0.33
C GLY A 83 8.87 -13.73 1.70
N VAL A 84 9.24 -12.63 2.37
CA VAL A 84 9.79 -12.68 3.73
C VAL A 84 8.76 -13.21 4.73
N LEU A 85 7.52 -12.71 4.70
CA LEU A 85 6.45 -13.19 5.57
C LEU A 85 6.14 -14.67 5.34
N ALA A 86 6.14 -15.13 4.09
CA ALA A 86 5.95 -16.54 3.76
C ALA A 86 7.09 -17.43 4.27
N LEU A 87 8.33 -16.92 4.34
CA LEU A 87 9.44 -17.63 4.98
C LEU A 87 9.23 -17.75 6.50
N LEU A 88 8.64 -16.74 7.15
CA LEU A 88 8.35 -16.79 8.59
C LEU A 88 7.31 -17.86 8.95
N GLU A 89 6.44 -18.23 8.01
CA GLU A 89 5.43 -19.30 8.18
C GLU A 89 6.01 -20.72 8.10
N ILE A 90 7.31 -20.88 7.78
CA ILE A 90 7.98 -22.18 7.88
C ILE A 90 8.00 -22.61 9.35
N GLU A 91 7.52 -23.82 9.64
CA GLU A 91 7.33 -24.36 11.00
C GLU A 91 8.53 -24.09 11.94
N LEU A 92 9.75 -24.31 11.44
CA LEU A 92 10.97 -24.09 12.20
C LEU A 92 11.10 -22.64 12.70
N ILE A 93 10.68 -21.65 11.91
CA ILE A 93 10.75 -20.22 12.25
C ILE A 93 9.51 -19.79 13.01
N ARG A 94 8.33 -20.23 12.57
CA ARG A 94 7.04 -19.90 13.17
C ARG A 94 6.98 -20.23 14.67
N SER A 95 7.65 -21.31 15.08
CA SER A 95 7.76 -21.70 16.50
C SER A 95 8.44 -20.65 17.41
N TYR A 96 9.20 -19.71 16.83
CA TYR A 96 9.88 -18.63 17.55
C TYR A 96 9.25 -17.25 17.32
N LEU A 97 8.47 -17.08 16.26
CA LEU A 97 7.87 -15.80 15.88
C LEU A 97 6.54 -16.03 15.15
N GLU A 98 5.44 -15.65 15.79
CA GLU A 98 4.13 -15.62 15.17
C GLU A 98 3.76 -14.20 14.76
N VAL A 99 3.40 -14.03 13.50
CA VAL A 99 2.94 -12.74 12.95
C VAL A 99 1.43 -12.84 12.77
N SER A 100 0.66 -11.95 13.41
CA SER A 100 -0.78 -11.94 13.20
C SER A 100 -1.11 -11.60 11.74
N PRO A 101 -2.16 -12.17 11.14
CA PRO A 101 -2.51 -11.89 9.74
C PRO A 101 -2.72 -10.40 9.47
N VAL A 102 -3.30 -9.68 10.43
CA VAL A 102 -3.54 -8.23 10.34
C VAL A 102 -2.24 -7.46 10.29
N LEU A 103 -1.26 -7.83 11.13
CA LEU A 103 0.07 -7.22 11.08
C LEU A 103 0.77 -7.55 9.76
N GLY A 104 0.65 -8.79 9.27
CA GLY A 104 1.19 -9.20 7.98
C GLY A 104 0.65 -8.33 6.83
N PHE A 105 -0.67 -8.14 6.75
CA PHE A 105 -1.29 -7.27 5.75
C PHE A 105 -0.86 -5.81 5.89
N ALA A 106 -0.76 -5.31 7.12
CA ALA A 106 -0.31 -3.94 7.36
C ALA A 106 1.16 -3.74 6.93
N LEU A 107 2.05 -4.71 7.16
CA LEU A 107 3.44 -4.64 6.71
C LEU A 107 3.55 -4.66 5.18
N ILE A 108 2.74 -5.47 4.50
CA ILE A 108 2.66 -5.48 3.03
C ILE A 108 2.15 -4.14 2.51
N SER A 109 1.08 -3.61 3.10
CA SER A 109 0.52 -2.30 2.74
C SER A 109 1.52 -1.17 2.97
N LEU A 110 2.30 -1.23 4.06
CA LEU A 110 3.31 -0.24 4.39
C LEU A 110 4.43 -0.26 3.34
N ALA A 111 4.91 -1.45 3.00
CA ALA A 111 5.91 -1.66 1.96
C ALA A 111 5.43 -1.22 0.58
N PHE A 112 4.12 -1.25 0.32
CA PHE A 112 3.52 -0.74 -0.91
C PHE A 112 3.44 0.79 -0.93
N HIS A 113 2.90 1.42 0.11
CA HIS A 113 2.65 2.87 0.13
C HIS A 113 3.90 3.71 0.39
N LEU A 114 4.83 3.23 1.23
CA LEU A 114 6.01 3.99 1.66
C LEU A 114 6.94 4.38 0.49
N PRO A 115 7.32 3.49 -0.44
CA PRO A 115 8.16 3.86 -1.59
C PRO A 115 7.51 4.94 -2.44
N LEU A 116 6.21 4.85 -2.69
CA LEU A 116 5.48 5.84 -3.48
C LEU A 116 5.48 7.22 -2.82
N ALA A 117 5.29 7.25 -1.49
CA ALA A 117 5.30 8.49 -0.73
C ALA A 117 6.69 9.14 -0.80
N THR A 118 7.75 8.35 -0.66
CA THR A 118 9.13 8.87 -0.77
C THR A 118 9.48 9.36 -2.17
N MET A 119 9.00 8.69 -3.23
CA MET A 119 9.20 9.14 -4.62
C MET A 119 8.53 10.48 -4.89
N ARG A 120 7.35 10.71 -4.31
CA ARG A 120 6.65 12.00 -4.37
C ARG A 120 7.42 13.09 -3.61
N LEU A 121 7.87 12.82 -2.39
CA LEU A 121 8.61 13.79 -1.57
C LEU A 121 9.95 14.22 -2.21
N ARG A 122 10.59 13.34 -2.97
CA ARG A 122 11.87 13.62 -3.64
C ARG A 122 11.73 14.41 -4.95
N GLY A 123 10.50 14.79 -5.35
CA GLY A 123 10.27 15.44 -6.64
C GLY A 123 10.62 14.55 -7.84
N GLY A 124 10.72 13.23 -7.65
CA GLY A 124 10.83 12.27 -8.74
C GLY A 124 9.51 12.12 -9.52
N ILE A 125 8.50 12.91 -9.12
CA ILE A 125 7.14 13.01 -9.64
C ILE A 125 6.61 14.43 -9.44
#